data_AF-A0AAJ2PD17-F1
#
_entry.id   AF-A0AAJ2PD17-F1
#
_cell.length_a   1.000
_cell.length_b   1.000
_cell.length_c   1.000
_cell.angle_alpha   90.00
_cell.angle_beta   90.00
_cell.angle_gamma   90.00
#
_symmetry.space_group_name_H-M   'P 1'
#
loop_
_entity.id
_entity.type
_entity.pdbx_description
1 polymer ?
#
loop_
_entity_poly.entity_id
_entity_poly.type
_entity_poly.pdbx_seq_one_letter_code
_entity_poly.pdbx_strand_id
1 'polypeptide(L)'
;GTKLTKEDIKNISNIVIDELKNWGYIKEVEVISPTWIEVAYTWEWPDSKLKEEVLSFLKNNNVYSIGRYGKWRFQGIAESIKDGLSVEV
;
A
#
# COMPACT_ATOMS: atom_id res chain seq x y z
N GLY A 1 1.16 10.62 3.90
CA GLY A 1 1.93 11.73 3.29
C GLY A 1 0.94 12.82 2.88
N THR A 2 1.42 13.93 2.35
CA THR A 2 0.53 14.92 1.71
C THR A 2 0.34 14.54 0.26
N LYS A 3 -0.91 14.53 -0.21
CA LYS A 3 -1.21 14.30 -1.62
C LYS A 3 -0.47 15.33 -2.49
N LEU A 4 0.21 14.83 -3.51
CA LEU A 4 0.93 15.66 -4.45
C LEU A 4 0.00 16.61 -5.22
N THR A 5 0.52 17.77 -5.60
CA THR A 5 -0.21 18.68 -6.47
C THR A 5 -0.30 18.11 -7.88
N LYS A 6 -1.21 18.66 -8.70
CA LYS A 6 -1.30 18.27 -10.12
C LYS A 6 0.01 18.52 -10.87
N GLU A 7 0.73 19.58 -10.51
CA GLU A 7 2.00 19.93 -11.12
C GLU A 7 3.10 18.93 -10.73
N ASP A 8 3.17 18.54 -9.45
CA ASP A 8 4.09 17.48 -9.00
C ASP A 8 3.84 16.16 -9.72
N ILE A 9 2.56 15.76 -9.84
CA ILE A 9 2.17 14.53 -10.54
C ILE A 9 2.60 14.59 -12.02
N LYS A 10 2.39 15.73 -12.67
CA LYS A 10 2.81 15.94 -14.07
C LYS A 10 4.33 15.84 -14.22
N ASN A 11 5.08 16.49 -13.33
CA ASN A 11 6.54 16.48 -13.37
C ASN A 11 7.11 15.06 -13.17
N ILE A 12 6.60 14.33 -12.17
CA ILE A 12 7.01 12.93 -11.94
C ILE A 12 6.61 12.05 -13.13
N SER A 13 5.42 12.26 -13.71
CA SER A 13 4.99 11.49 -14.88
C SER A 13 5.97 11.66 -16.06
N ASN A 14 6.44 12.88 -16.31
CA ASN A 14 7.41 13.14 -17.37
C ASN A 14 8.76 12.46 -17.10
N ILE A 15 9.25 12.51 -15.85
CA ILE A 15 10.49 11.82 -15.46
C ILE A 15 10.38 10.32 -15.72
N VAL A 16 9.28 9.69 -15.28
CA VAL A 16 9.03 8.25 -15.48
C VAL A 16 8.93 7.92 -16.98
N ILE A 17 8.28 8.78 -17.78
CA ILE A 17 8.20 8.60 -19.24
C ILE A 17 9.58 8.60 -19.87
N ASP A 18 10.43 9.56 -19.50
CA ASP A 18 11.79 9.67 -20.03
C ASP A 18 12.63 8.45 -19.65
N GLU A 19 12.52 7.96 -18.41
CA GLU A 19 13.18 6.71 -17.98
C GLU A 19 12.69 5.50 -18.78
N LEU A 20 11.39 5.33 -18.96
CA LEU A 20 10.81 4.22 -19.73
C LEU A 20 11.21 4.27 -21.21
N LYS A 21 11.33 5.46 -21.80
CA LYS A 21 11.84 5.65 -23.16
C LYS A 21 13.32 5.32 -23.26
N ASN A 22 14.13 5.79 -22.31
CA ASN A 22 15.57 5.52 -22.26
C ASN A 22 15.87 4.01 -22.11
N TRP A 23 15.03 3.29 -21.38
CA TRP A 23 15.11 1.83 -21.27
C TRP A 23 14.54 1.08 -22.49
N GLY A 24 13.89 1.78 -23.42
CA GLY A 24 13.29 1.18 -24.61
C GLY A 24 11.99 0.41 -24.34
N TYR A 25 11.36 0.58 -23.17
CA TYR A 25 10.06 -0.05 -22.86
C TYR A 25 8.92 0.59 -23.64
N ILE A 26 8.98 1.90 -23.86
CA ILE A 26 7.99 2.64 -24.64
C ILE A 26 8.70 3.53 -25.67
N LYS A 27 8.04 3.78 -26.80
CA LYS A 27 8.53 4.71 -27.83
C LYS A 27 7.75 6.02 -27.77
N GLU A 28 6.44 5.92 -27.85
CA GLU A 28 5.49 7.03 -27.84
C GLU A 28 4.52 6.88 -26.67
N VAL A 29 4.02 8.01 -26.16
CA VAL A 29 3.07 8.05 -25.05
C VAL A 29 1.71 8.42 -25.62
N GLU A 30 0.79 7.46 -25.60
CA GLU A 30 -0.59 7.65 -26.07
C GLU A 30 -1.47 8.30 -24.98
N VAL A 31 -1.34 7.83 -23.74
CA VAL A 31 -2.18 8.25 -22.61
C VAL A 31 -1.37 8.29 -21.32
N ILE A 32 -1.60 9.32 -20.50
CA ILE A 32 -1.06 9.44 -19.15
C ILE A 32 -2.24 9.52 -18.18
N SER A 33 -2.38 8.53 -17.30
CA SER A 33 -3.48 8.45 -16.32
C SER A 33 -2.95 8.03 -14.94
N PRO A 34 -2.32 8.96 -14.19
CA PRO A 34 -1.71 8.65 -12.92
C PRO A 34 -2.78 8.58 -11.81
N THR A 35 -2.59 7.65 -10.87
CA THR A 35 -3.41 7.56 -9.66
C THR A 35 -2.52 7.70 -8.43
N TRP A 36 -2.93 8.54 -7.48
CA TRP A 36 -2.24 8.68 -6.20
C TRP A 36 -2.75 7.63 -5.21
N ILE A 37 -1.82 6.89 -4.61
CA ILE A 37 -2.10 5.92 -3.55
C ILE A 37 -1.56 6.48 -2.24
N GLU A 38 -2.46 6.90 -1.34
CA GLU A 38 -2.09 7.53 -0.05
C GLU A 38 -1.21 6.64 0.83
N VAL A 39 -1.53 5.33 0.89
CA VAL A 39 -0.80 4.35 1.71
C VAL A 39 -0.65 3.04 0.94
N ALA A 40 0.44 2.89 0.22
CA ALA A 40 0.73 1.66 -0.54
C ALA A 40 1.34 0.55 0.34
N TYR A 41 2.08 0.91 1.38
CA TYR A 41 2.82 -0.05 2.21
C TYR A 41 2.57 0.19 3.70
N THR A 42 2.47 -0.91 4.44
CA THR A 42 2.46 -0.91 5.90
C THR A 42 3.86 -0.61 6.40
N TRP A 43 3.99 0.34 7.31
CA TRP A 43 5.25 0.71 7.96
C TRP A 43 4.99 0.97 9.43
N GLU A 44 6.01 0.77 10.26
CA GLU A 44 5.94 1.06 11.69
C GLU A 44 7.23 1.74 12.13
N TRP A 45 7.13 2.59 13.16
CA TRP A 45 8.31 3.13 13.80
C TRP A 45 9.11 2.00 14.46
N PRO A 46 10.45 2.09 14.50
CA PRO A 46 11.26 1.18 15.29
C PRO A 46 10.71 1.09 16.72
N ASP A 47 10.65 -0.13 17.24
CA ASP A 47 10.19 -0.44 18.60
C ASP A 47 8.73 -0.06 18.94
N SER A 48 7.92 0.31 17.94
CA SER A 48 6.50 0.59 18.13
C SER A 48 5.72 -0.65 18.53
N LYS A 49 5.05 -0.59 19.69
CA LYS A 49 4.13 -1.64 20.17
C LYS A 49 2.67 -1.42 19.79
N LEU A 50 2.35 -0.27 19.20
CA LEU A 50 0.98 0.16 18.94
C LEU A 50 0.18 -0.87 18.13
N LYS A 51 0.82 -1.47 17.11
CA LYS A 51 0.20 -2.52 16.29
C LYS A 51 -0.28 -3.69 17.15
N GLU A 52 0.58 -4.19 18.02
CA GLU A 52 0.30 -5.36 18.87
C GLU A 52 -0.78 -5.05 19.91
N GLU A 53 -0.71 -3.86 20.51
CA GLU A 53 -1.69 -3.36 21.48
C GLU A 53 -3.09 -3.24 20.84
N VAL A 54 -3.20 -2.63 19.67
CA VAL A 54 -4.47 -2.45 18.95
C VAL A 54 -5.05 -3.80 18.52
N LEU A 55 -4.24 -4.69 17.93
CA LEU A 55 -4.71 -6.01 17.50
C LEU A 55 -5.19 -6.85 18.70
N SER A 56 -4.49 -6.77 19.82
CA SER A 56 -4.89 -7.46 21.06
C SER A 56 -6.19 -6.90 21.62
N PHE A 57 -6.33 -5.57 21.67
CA PHE A 57 -7.55 -4.91 22.10
C PHE A 57 -8.76 -5.32 21.24
N LEU A 58 -8.61 -5.29 19.91
CA LEU A 58 -9.68 -5.68 18.99
C LEU A 58 -10.09 -7.15 19.19
N LYS A 59 -9.11 -8.05 19.27
CA LYS A 59 -9.36 -9.48 19.50
C LYS A 59 -10.10 -9.73 20.81
N ASN A 60 -9.72 -9.04 21.89
CA ASN A 60 -10.40 -9.15 23.19
C ASN A 60 -11.86 -8.67 23.18
N ASN A 61 -12.26 -7.92 22.13
CA ASN A 61 -13.61 -7.47 21.89
C ASN A 61 -14.29 -8.22 20.74
N ASN A 62 -13.82 -9.42 20.40
CA ASN A 62 -14.32 -10.27 19.31
C ASN A 62 -14.27 -9.60 17.92
N VAL A 63 -13.34 -8.66 17.72
CA VAL A 63 -13.05 -8.03 16.42
C VAL A 63 -11.74 -8.56 15.88
N TYR A 64 -11.80 -9.34 14.80
CA TYR A 64 -10.63 -9.96 14.18
C TYR A 64 -10.12 -9.14 12.99
N SER A 65 -9.14 -8.27 13.25
CA SER A 65 -8.50 -7.48 12.19
C SER A 65 -7.54 -8.35 11.37
N ILE A 66 -7.83 -8.52 10.08
CA ILE A 66 -7.13 -9.44 9.17
C ILE A 66 -6.64 -8.73 7.90
N GLY A 67 -5.79 -9.40 7.12
CA GLY A 67 -5.31 -8.85 5.86
C GLY A 67 -4.18 -7.83 6.05
N ARG A 68 -3.63 -7.35 4.93
CA ARG A 68 -2.45 -6.47 4.89
C ARG A 68 -2.58 -5.24 5.79
N TYR A 69 -3.69 -4.52 5.63
CA TYR A 69 -3.94 -3.30 6.40
C TYR A 69 -4.61 -3.57 7.74
N GLY A 70 -5.33 -4.69 7.90
CA GLY A 70 -5.92 -5.05 9.19
C GLY A 70 -4.86 -5.50 10.20
N LYS A 71 -3.92 -6.35 9.79
CA LYS A 71 -2.76 -6.77 10.62
C LYS A 71 -1.61 -5.78 10.58
N TRP A 72 -1.67 -4.79 9.70
CA TRP A 72 -0.61 -3.81 9.46
C TRP A 72 0.76 -4.46 9.17
N ARG A 73 0.76 -5.45 8.27
CA ARG A 73 1.95 -6.22 7.89
C ARG A 73 2.04 -6.35 6.37
N PHE A 74 3.27 -6.35 5.85
CA PHE A 74 3.49 -6.69 4.45
C PHE A 74 3.07 -8.14 4.18
N GLN A 75 2.13 -8.31 3.25
CA GLN A 75 1.62 -9.61 2.84
C GLN A 75 1.08 -9.55 1.41
N GLY A 76 1.08 -10.72 0.77
CA GLY A 76 0.49 -10.95 -0.54
C GLY A 76 -1.02 -11.19 -0.50
N ILE A 77 -1.63 -11.32 -1.69
CA ILE A 77 -3.07 -11.58 -1.85
C ILE A 77 -3.44 -12.93 -1.23
N ALA A 78 -2.71 -14.00 -1.55
CA ALA A 78 -3.00 -15.34 -1.05
C ALA A 78 -2.95 -15.43 0.49
N GLU A 79 -1.96 -14.77 1.11
CA GLU A 79 -1.83 -14.69 2.56
C GLU A 79 -3.02 -13.94 3.19
N SER A 80 -3.47 -12.85 2.54
CA SER A 80 -4.64 -12.08 2.99
C SER A 80 -5.93 -12.90 2.91
N ILE A 81 -6.08 -13.74 1.89
CA ILE A 81 -7.23 -14.65 1.76
C ILE A 81 -7.16 -15.74 2.84
N LYS A 82 -5.99 -16.35 3.01
CA LYS A 82 -5.77 -17.38 4.04
C LYS A 82 -6.11 -16.84 5.43
N ASP A 83 -5.69 -15.62 5.74
CA ASP A 83 -6.01 -14.95 7.00
C ASP A 83 -7.50 -14.90 7.26
N GLY A 84 -8.32 -14.56 6.26
CA GLY A 84 -9.76 -14.49 6.40
C GLY A 84 -10.43 -15.85 6.55
N LEU A 85 -9.92 -16.87 5.87
CA LEU A 85 -10.46 -18.23 5.94
C LEU A 85 -10.07 -18.98 7.23
N SER A 86 -9.01 -18.53 7.90
CA SER A 86 -8.45 -19.20 9.09
C SER A 86 -8.91 -18.58 10.41
N VAL A 87 -9.82 -17.60 10.39
CA VAL A 87 -10.41 -17.05 11.61
C VAL A 87 -11.43 -18.05 12.16
N GLU A 88 -11.16 -18.59 13.33
CA GLU A 88 -12.14 -19.35 14.12
C GLU A 88 -13.02 -18.34 14.88
N VAL A 89 -14.34 -18.45 14.72
CA VAL A 89 -15.36 -17.56 15.31
C VAL A 89 -15.96 -18.20 16.54
#